data_AF-A0A4R4LXR8-F1
#
_entry.id   AF-A0A4R4LXR8-F1
#
_cell.length_a   1.000
_cell.length_b   1.000
_cell.length_c   1.000
_cell.angle_alpha   90.00
_cell.angle_beta   90.00
_cell.angle_gamma   90.00
#
_symmetry.space_group_name_H-M   'P 1'
#
loop_
_entity.id
_entity.type
_entity.pdbx_description
1 polymer ?
#
loop_
_entity_poly.entity_id
_entity_poly.type
_entity_poly.pdbx_seq_one_letter_code
_entity_poly.pdbx_strand_id
1 'polypeptide(L)'
;MGGLKDKYCIVGVGETAYVRGSGRTTRSMGVEAVRNAMDDAGLDASDIDGMLCYQVGDSTLSQTIATDLGVRLNFYTDTYGGGSSTETIIGLAMGAIEAGMCSTVAVFRSMNGYSSLRMGGRPAPTGPGPARLVGDALDTTPYGIGSPAQRFQFTFARHMQTYGTTNEQLAHVKVAHAKHASNNPRAYYRERVTVDDVLDSRWIVKPACHLLDCCVETDNATCVIVTSADRARDLRQRPAYIMSVVGRANKPYQDPLAHYQCDPITRQAGYYGGRIAFRNAGVEPADIQLTGCYDAFT
;
A
#
# COMPACT_ATOMS: atom_id res chain seq x y z
N MET A 1 -12.35 25.77 12.06
CA MET A 1 -12.61 24.89 10.89
C MET A 1 -13.35 23.66 11.40
N GLY A 2 -14.48 23.31 10.77
CA GLY A 2 -15.17 22.05 11.09
C GLY A 2 -14.29 20.83 10.74
N GLY A 3 -14.53 19.68 11.36
CA GLY A 3 -13.81 18.44 11.05
C GLY A 3 -14.07 17.97 9.61
N LEU A 4 -13.16 17.16 9.05
CA LEU A 4 -13.28 16.59 7.70
C LEU A 4 -14.05 15.26 7.65
N LYS A 5 -14.52 14.78 8.81
CA LYS A 5 -15.28 13.54 8.94
C LYS A 5 -16.49 13.54 8.00
N ASP A 6 -16.63 12.48 7.23
CA ASP A 6 -17.77 12.19 6.35
C ASP A 6 -18.05 13.24 5.26
N LYS A 7 -17.10 14.17 5.01
CA LYS A 7 -17.19 15.16 3.91
C LYS A 7 -16.78 14.58 2.55
N TYR A 8 -16.06 13.47 2.55
CA TYR A 8 -15.46 12.86 1.36
C TYR A 8 -15.73 11.36 1.32
N CYS A 9 -15.82 10.81 0.12
CA CYS A 9 -16.16 9.41 -0.10
C CYS A 9 -15.25 8.79 -1.15
N ILE A 10 -15.01 7.48 -1.00
CA ILE A 10 -14.60 6.61 -2.11
C ILE A 10 -15.87 6.17 -2.83
N VAL A 11 -15.90 6.32 -4.15
CA VAL A 11 -17.11 6.13 -4.98
C VAL A 11 -16.92 5.15 -6.13
N GLY A 12 -15.69 4.74 -6.40
CA GLY A 12 -15.39 3.72 -7.41
C GLY A 12 -14.08 3.02 -7.09
N VAL A 13 -14.03 1.73 -7.39
CA VAL A 13 -12.84 0.87 -7.25
C VAL A 13 -12.59 0.14 -8.56
N GLY A 14 -11.36 0.21 -9.04
CA GLY A 14 -10.95 -0.44 -10.27
C GLY A 14 -9.63 -1.16 -10.08
N GLU A 15 -9.54 -2.38 -10.57
CA GLU A 15 -8.38 -3.24 -10.33
C GLU A 15 -8.21 -4.17 -11.52
N THR A 16 -6.96 -4.49 -11.90
CA THR A 16 -6.65 -5.54 -12.86
C THR A 16 -6.63 -6.92 -12.18
N ALA A 17 -6.37 -7.98 -12.94
CA ALA A 17 -6.01 -9.26 -12.35
C ALA A 17 -4.65 -9.19 -11.63
N TYR A 18 -4.50 -9.96 -10.55
CA TYR A 18 -3.23 -10.16 -9.85
C TYR A 18 -2.54 -11.37 -10.44
N VAL A 19 -1.47 -11.14 -11.20
CA VAL A 19 -0.78 -12.22 -11.93
C VAL A 19 0.73 -12.12 -11.74
N ARG A 20 1.46 -13.16 -12.16
CA ARG A 20 2.91 -13.12 -12.30
C ARG A 20 3.26 -13.23 -13.78
N GLY A 21 3.96 -12.23 -14.32
CA GLY A 21 4.29 -12.20 -15.74
C GLY A 21 3.12 -11.73 -16.58
N SER A 22 2.60 -10.53 -16.30
CA SER A 22 1.44 -9.97 -17.01
C SER A 22 1.66 -9.85 -18.52
N GLY A 23 2.91 -9.68 -18.97
CA GLY A 23 3.25 -9.34 -20.35
C GLY A 23 2.78 -7.93 -20.75
N ARG A 24 2.32 -7.12 -19.79
CA ARG A 24 1.71 -5.81 -20.00
C ARG A 24 2.57 -4.70 -19.40
N THR A 25 2.46 -3.51 -19.97
CA THR A 25 3.10 -2.31 -19.41
C THR A 25 2.29 -1.80 -18.22
N THR A 26 2.97 -1.12 -17.28
CA THR A 26 2.28 -0.41 -16.18
C THR A 26 1.34 0.68 -16.71
N ARG A 27 1.61 1.23 -17.90
CA ARG A 27 0.72 2.15 -18.60
C ARG A 27 -0.61 1.48 -18.98
N SER A 28 -0.56 0.32 -19.65
CA SER A 28 -1.75 -0.43 -20.04
C SER A 28 -2.58 -0.87 -18.83
N MET A 29 -1.93 -1.40 -17.78
CA MET A 29 -2.64 -1.83 -16.57
C MET A 29 -3.21 -0.64 -15.79
N GLY A 30 -2.47 0.47 -15.69
CA GLY A 30 -2.94 1.70 -15.05
C GLY A 30 -4.16 2.29 -15.73
N VAL A 31 -4.17 2.36 -17.08
CA VAL A 31 -5.32 2.81 -17.86
C VAL A 31 -6.54 1.92 -17.61
N GLU A 32 -6.37 0.60 -17.59
CA GLU A 32 -7.45 -0.34 -17.27
C GLU A 32 -7.98 -0.14 -15.84
N ALA A 33 -7.11 -0.03 -14.84
CA ALA A 33 -7.54 0.14 -13.46
C ALA A 33 -8.32 1.44 -13.24
N VAL A 34 -7.85 2.56 -13.81
CA VAL A 34 -8.56 3.84 -13.72
C VAL A 34 -9.88 3.79 -14.46
N ARG A 35 -9.94 3.20 -15.67
CA ARG A 35 -11.19 3.01 -16.41
C ARG A 35 -12.18 2.15 -15.63
N ASN A 36 -11.74 1.03 -15.08
CA ASN A 36 -12.59 0.16 -14.27
C ASN A 36 -13.15 0.91 -13.05
N ALA A 37 -12.37 1.80 -12.44
CA ALA A 37 -12.84 2.60 -11.30
C ALA A 37 -13.87 3.66 -11.74
N MET A 38 -13.69 4.27 -12.91
CA MET A 38 -14.64 5.21 -13.51
C MET A 38 -15.97 4.52 -13.85
N ASP A 39 -15.88 3.37 -14.53
CA ASP A 39 -17.03 2.52 -14.83
C ASP A 39 -17.72 2.08 -13.53
N ASP A 40 -16.94 1.78 -12.48
CA ASP A 40 -17.48 1.42 -11.18
C ASP A 40 -18.32 2.54 -10.56
N ALA A 41 -17.80 3.77 -10.59
CA ALA A 41 -18.46 4.97 -10.08
C ALA A 41 -19.61 5.48 -10.98
N GLY A 42 -19.65 5.06 -12.25
CA GLY A 42 -20.55 5.62 -13.26
C GLY A 42 -20.13 7.02 -13.73
N LEU A 43 -18.82 7.23 -13.90
CA LEU A 43 -18.22 8.51 -14.28
C LEU A 43 -17.59 8.45 -15.68
N ASP A 44 -17.65 9.56 -16.39
CA ASP A 44 -16.95 9.75 -17.66
C ASP A 44 -15.60 10.46 -17.47
N ALA A 45 -14.78 10.50 -18.53
CA ALA A 45 -13.46 11.14 -18.46
C ALA A 45 -13.52 12.64 -18.11
N SER A 46 -14.62 13.32 -18.45
CA SER A 46 -14.86 14.73 -18.10
C SER A 46 -15.17 14.96 -16.63
N ASP A 47 -15.50 13.90 -15.88
CA ASP A 47 -15.84 13.99 -14.46
C ASP A 47 -14.63 13.91 -13.54
N ILE A 48 -13.47 13.49 -14.06
CA ILE A 48 -12.22 13.39 -13.32
C ILE A 48 -11.37 14.62 -13.62
N ASP A 49 -10.97 15.34 -12.58
CA ASP A 49 -10.13 16.53 -12.68
C ASP A 49 -8.94 16.50 -11.71
N GLY A 50 -8.76 15.41 -10.98
CA GLY A 50 -7.59 15.13 -10.16
C GLY A 50 -7.02 13.73 -10.39
N MET A 51 -5.70 13.57 -10.35
CA MET A 51 -5.09 12.24 -10.38
C MET A 51 -3.82 12.15 -9.53
N LEU A 52 -3.74 11.15 -8.65
CA LEU A 52 -2.62 10.94 -7.76
C LEU A 52 -2.08 9.51 -7.86
N CYS A 53 -0.77 9.38 -7.79
CA CYS A 53 -0.09 8.09 -7.67
C CYS A 53 0.95 8.16 -6.55
N TYR A 54 1.24 7.02 -5.92
CA TYR A 54 2.48 6.83 -5.16
C TYR A 54 3.37 5.82 -5.89
N GLN A 55 4.68 6.01 -5.88
CA GLN A 55 5.59 5.07 -6.54
C GLN A 55 7.05 5.27 -6.11
N VAL A 56 7.92 4.35 -6.51
CA VAL A 56 9.37 4.47 -6.35
C VAL A 56 10.11 4.57 -7.69
N GLY A 57 9.41 5.00 -8.74
CA GLY A 57 9.92 5.00 -10.13
C GLY A 57 9.43 3.81 -10.96
N ASP A 58 8.44 3.07 -10.44
CA ASP A 58 7.94 1.80 -10.97
C ASP A 58 6.45 1.83 -11.32
N SER A 59 5.83 3.02 -11.34
CA SER A 59 4.49 3.27 -11.88
C SER A 59 4.55 4.21 -13.08
N THR A 60 3.54 4.14 -13.94
CA THR A 60 3.37 5.18 -14.98
C THR A 60 2.90 6.49 -14.33
N LEU A 61 3.38 7.62 -14.83
CA LEU A 61 3.03 8.95 -14.33
C LEU A 61 1.54 9.26 -14.53
N SER A 62 0.94 9.97 -13.57
CA SER A 62 -0.48 10.33 -13.60
C SER A 62 -0.90 11.04 -14.90
N GLN A 63 -0.10 12.02 -15.33
CA GLN A 63 -0.34 12.77 -16.58
C GLN A 63 -0.43 11.89 -17.83
N THR A 64 0.35 10.80 -17.88
CA THR A 64 0.36 9.88 -19.02
C THR A 64 -0.92 9.04 -19.05
N ILE A 65 -1.36 8.53 -17.90
CA ILE A 65 -2.61 7.77 -17.78
C ILE A 65 -3.81 8.65 -18.12
N ALA A 66 -3.82 9.89 -17.62
CA ALA A 66 -4.89 10.84 -17.92
C ALA A 66 -4.97 11.17 -19.42
N THR A 67 -3.82 11.35 -20.08
CA THR A 67 -3.77 11.57 -21.53
C THR A 67 -4.39 10.42 -22.31
N ASP A 68 -4.09 9.17 -21.95
CA ASP A 68 -4.63 7.98 -22.62
C ASP A 68 -6.14 7.78 -22.43
N LEU A 69 -6.68 8.33 -21.34
CA LEU A 69 -8.10 8.26 -21.01
C LEU A 69 -8.88 9.49 -21.49
N GLY A 70 -8.21 10.51 -22.04
CA GLY A 70 -8.85 11.78 -22.40
C GLY A 70 -9.28 12.62 -21.19
N VAL A 71 -8.69 12.37 -20.03
CA VAL A 71 -8.96 13.09 -18.78
C VAL A 71 -8.13 14.38 -18.73
N ARG A 72 -8.78 15.50 -18.41
CA ARG A 72 -8.11 16.80 -18.25
C ARG A 72 -7.97 17.14 -16.76
N LEU A 73 -6.73 17.06 -16.25
CA LEU A 73 -6.42 17.30 -14.85
C LEU A 73 -6.31 18.79 -14.51
N ASN A 74 -6.97 19.21 -13.43
CA ASN A 74 -6.75 20.48 -12.74
C ASN A 74 -5.65 20.35 -11.66
N PHE A 75 -5.52 19.15 -11.07
CA PHE A 75 -4.50 18.85 -10.08
C PHE A 75 -3.94 17.44 -10.27
N TYR A 76 -2.62 17.28 -10.16
CA TYR A 76 -2.01 15.95 -10.15
C TYR A 76 -0.72 15.91 -9.35
N THR A 77 -0.40 14.75 -8.79
CA THR A 77 0.89 14.54 -8.13
C THR A 77 1.28 13.06 -8.13
N ASP A 78 2.54 12.81 -8.44
CA ASP A 78 3.16 11.49 -8.32
C ASP A 78 4.10 11.52 -7.10
N THR A 79 3.65 10.98 -5.97
CA THR A 79 4.38 11.02 -4.70
C THR A 79 5.41 9.90 -4.62
N TYR A 80 6.67 10.25 -4.38
CA TYR A 80 7.70 9.25 -4.13
C TYR A 80 7.47 8.54 -2.79
N GLY A 81 7.38 7.21 -2.80
CA GLY A 81 7.28 6.37 -1.60
C GLY A 81 6.67 5.00 -1.86
N GLY A 82 6.90 4.07 -0.92
CA GLY A 82 6.35 2.70 -0.96
C GLY A 82 4.92 2.59 -0.42
N GLY A 83 4.50 1.37 -0.06
CA GLY A 83 3.13 1.05 0.40
C GLY A 83 2.60 1.92 1.55
N SER A 84 3.49 2.47 2.38
CA SER A 84 3.18 3.43 3.46
C SER A 84 2.80 4.84 2.98
N SER A 85 2.54 5.02 1.68
CA SER A 85 2.11 6.30 1.10
C SER A 85 0.64 6.29 0.70
N THR A 86 -0.03 5.13 0.78
CA THR A 86 -1.40 4.94 0.30
C THR A 86 -2.37 5.85 1.04
N GLU A 87 -2.27 5.92 2.35
CA GLU A 87 -3.14 6.78 3.16
C GLU A 87 -2.77 8.26 3.04
N THR A 88 -1.50 8.61 2.78
CA THR A 88 -1.10 10.00 2.49
C THR A 88 -1.77 10.55 1.25
N ILE A 89 -1.75 9.81 0.14
CA ILE A 89 -2.32 10.32 -1.12
C ILE A 89 -3.85 10.43 -1.07
N ILE A 90 -4.53 9.61 -0.26
CA ILE A 90 -5.96 9.82 0.04
C ILE A 90 -6.16 11.13 0.81
N GLY A 91 -5.32 11.41 1.81
CA GLY A 91 -5.34 12.70 2.51
C GLY A 91 -5.05 13.89 1.60
N LEU A 92 -4.12 13.75 0.65
CA LEU A 92 -3.84 14.77 -0.37
C LEU A 92 -5.03 14.97 -1.32
N ALA A 93 -5.72 13.90 -1.73
CA ALA A 93 -6.93 14.00 -2.53
C ALA A 93 -8.01 14.80 -1.80
N MET A 94 -8.29 14.45 -0.54
CA MET A 94 -9.26 15.19 0.30
C MET A 94 -8.85 16.65 0.47
N GLY A 95 -7.56 16.92 0.73
CA GLY A 95 -7.04 18.28 0.86
C GLY A 95 -7.14 19.10 -0.43
N ALA A 96 -6.86 18.49 -1.58
CA ALA A 96 -6.97 19.15 -2.88
C ALA A 96 -8.43 19.49 -3.24
N ILE A 97 -9.38 18.62 -2.87
CA ILE A 97 -10.82 18.91 -3.02
C ILE A 97 -11.25 20.01 -2.04
N GLU A 98 -10.85 19.93 -0.76
CA GLU A 98 -11.18 20.95 0.25
C GLU A 98 -10.64 22.33 -0.13
N ALA A 99 -9.45 22.39 -0.74
CA ALA A 99 -8.84 23.63 -1.22
C ALA A 99 -9.43 24.15 -2.53
N GLY A 100 -10.37 23.43 -3.16
CA GLY A 100 -10.98 23.81 -4.44
C GLY A 100 -10.06 23.67 -5.65
N MET A 101 -9.00 22.87 -5.57
CA MET A 101 -8.09 22.64 -6.70
C MET A 101 -8.66 21.66 -7.72
N CYS A 102 -9.52 20.74 -7.26
CA CYS A 102 -10.20 19.72 -8.06
C CYS A 102 -11.46 19.26 -7.32
N SER A 103 -12.27 18.40 -7.94
CA SER A 103 -13.55 17.93 -7.41
C SER A 103 -13.64 16.41 -7.31
N THR A 104 -12.97 15.68 -8.22
CA THR A 104 -12.98 14.22 -8.28
C THR A 104 -11.60 13.71 -8.64
N VAL A 105 -11.02 12.91 -7.75
CA VAL A 105 -9.62 12.50 -7.82
C VAL A 105 -9.53 10.98 -8.02
N ALA A 106 -8.89 10.56 -9.10
CA ALA A 106 -8.46 9.17 -9.29
C ALA A 106 -7.12 8.92 -8.59
N VAL A 107 -7.09 8.03 -7.61
CA VAL A 107 -5.88 7.63 -6.91
C VAL A 107 -5.51 6.24 -7.36
N PHE A 108 -4.34 6.04 -7.97
CA PHE A 108 -3.97 4.76 -8.55
C PHE A 108 -2.55 4.32 -8.23
N ARG A 109 -2.30 3.03 -8.46
CA ARG A 109 -0.98 2.41 -8.49
C ARG A 109 -0.96 1.36 -9.59
N SER A 110 0.08 1.33 -10.41
CA SER A 110 0.34 0.22 -11.34
C SER A 110 1.77 -0.24 -11.26
N MET A 111 2.00 -1.54 -11.10
CA MET A 111 3.33 -2.10 -10.90
C MET A 111 3.48 -3.46 -11.61
N ASN A 112 4.62 -3.67 -12.23
CA ASN A 112 5.11 -4.99 -12.60
C ASN A 112 6.05 -5.51 -11.50
N GLY A 113 5.50 -5.81 -10.33
CA GLY A 113 6.29 -6.16 -9.14
C GLY A 113 7.02 -7.49 -9.27
N TYR A 114 6.49 -8.40 -10.09
CA TYR A 114 7.11 -9.68 -10.39
C TYR A 114 7.97 -9.63 -11.66
N SER A 115 7.47 -9.00 -12.73
CA SER A 115 8.13 -9.08 -14.06
C SER A 115 9.11 -7.96 -14.35
N SER A 116 9.18 -6.91 -13.53
CA SER A 116 10.15 -5.82 -13.68
C SER A 116 11.06 -5.69 -12.46
N LEU A 117 10.89 -4.66 -11.62
CA LEU A 117 11.75 -4.40 -10.47
C LEU A 117 11.38 -5.34 -9.33
N ARG A 118 12.20 -6.36 -9.07
CA ARG A 118 12.04 -7.24 -7.89
C ARG A 118 12.81 -6.68 -6.70
N MET A 119 12.10 -6.29 -5.65
CA MET A 119 12.72 -5.87 -4.39
C MET A 119 13.42 -7.07 -3.72
N GLY A 120 14.74 -7.02 -3.59
CA GLY A 120 15.55 -8.11 -3.01
C GLY A 120 16.01 -9.19 -4.01
N GLY A 121 15.65 -9.08 -5.29
CA GLY A 121 16.22 -9.88 -6.37
C GLY A 121 17.54 -9.30 -6.89
N ARG A 122 18.35 -10.11 -7.57
CA ARG A 122 19.53 -9.62 -8.31
C ARG A 122 19.02 -8.59 -9.33
N PRO A 123 19.58 -7.36 -9.39
CA PRO A 123 19.21 -6.40 -10.43
C PRO A 123 19.33 -7.04 -11.82
N ALA A 124 18.43 -6.67 -12.73
CA ALA A 124 18.60 -7.03 -14.13
C ALA A 124 20.01 -6.60 -14.59
N PRO A 125 20.74 -7.44 -15.34
CA PRO A 125 22.13 -7.16 -15.74
C PRO A 125 22.33 -5.91 -16.62
N THR A 126 21.24 -5.21 -16.97
CA THR A 126 21.21 -4.01 -17.82
C THR A 126 21.10 -2.70 -17.05
N GLY A 127 21.25 -2.69 -15.73
CA GLY A 127 21.26 -1.46 -14.92
C GLY A 127 22.58 -0.69 -15.05
N PRO A 128 22.58 0.65 -14.83
CA PRO A 128 23.82 1.41 -14.75
C PRO A 128 24.74 0.81 -13.67
N GLY A 129 26.05 0.86 -13.90
CA GLY A 129 27.09 0.29 -13.02
C GLY A 129 26.95 0.68 -11.55
N PRO A 130 27.73 0.08 -10.63
CA PRO A 130 27.46 0.17 -9.19
C PRO A 130 27.24 1.61 -8.76
N ALA A 131 25.98 1.94 -8.46
CA ALA A 131 25.61 3.27 -8.02
C ALA A 131 26.42 3.57 -6.76
N ARG A 132 26.97 4.78 -6.67
CA ARG A 132 27.66 5.23 -5.46
C ARG A 132 26.71 5.02 -4.27
N LEU A 133 27.19 4.31 -3.25
CA LEU A 133 26.44 4.17 -2.01
C LEU A 133 26.29 5.56 -1.38
N VAL A 134 25.03 5.96 -1.17
CA VAL A 134 24.65 7.26 -0.62
C VAL A 134 23.46 7.09 0.33
N GLY A 135 23.34 8.01 1.29
CA GLY A 135 22.28 7.98 2.29
C GLY A 135 22.25 6.67 3.08
N ASP A 136 21.04 6.26 3.47
CA ASP A 136 20.79 5.09 4.33
C ASP A 136 21.26 3.75 3.72
N ALA A 137 21.59 3.73 2.42
CA ALA A 137 22.21 2.57 1.79
C ALA A 137 23.61 2.26 2.35
N LEU A 138 24.29 3.24 2.94
CA LEU A 138 25.60 3.08 3.60
C LEU A 138 25.51 2.21 4.85
N ASP A 139 24.40 2.28 5.58
CA ASP A 139 24.20 1.52 6.83
C ASP A 139 23.60 0.13 6.61
N THR A 140 23.31 -0.22 5.35
CA THR A 140 22.65 -1.49 5.00
C THR A 140 23.45 -2.31 3.99
N THR A 141 23.80 -1.72 2.85
CA THR A 141 24.38 -2.45 1.72
C THR A 141 25.73 -3.10 2.04
N PRO A 142 26.68 -2.43 2.73
CA PRO A 142 27.96 -3.05 3.12
C PRO A 142 27.80 -4.27 4.04
N TYR A 143 26.69 -4.33 4.78
CA TYR A 143 26.37 -5.40 5.72
C TYR A 143 25.51 -6.50 5.11
N GLY A 144 25.29 -6.48 3.79
CA GLY A 144 24.50 -7.49 3.08
C GLY A 144 22.99 -7.39 3.31
N ILE A 145 22.49 -6.25 3.82
CA ILE A 145 21.07 -5.98 4.06
C ILE A 145 20.46 -5.41 2.78
N GLY A 146 20.10 -6.28 1.84
CA GLY A 146 19.63 -5.92 0.51
C GLY A 146 18.13 -6.10 0.27
N SER A 147 17.45 -6.93 1.06
CA SER A 147 16.02 -7.22 0.89
C SER A 147 15.15 -6.60 1.99
N PRO A 148 13.86 -6.32 1.72
CA PRO A 148 12.94 -5.90 2.78
C PRO A 148 12.86 -6.90 3.93
N ALA A 149 12.84 -8.22 3.66
CA ALA A 149 12.84 -9.26 4.69
C ALA A 149 14.06 -9.13 5.64
N GLN A 150 15.25 -8.88 5.09
CA GLN A 150 16.46 -8.65 5.88
C GLN A 150 16.39 -7.34 6.70
N ARG A 151 15.66 -6.32 6.24
CA ARG A 151 15.47 -5.08 7.00
C ARG A 151 14.48 -5.27 8.15
N PHE A 152 13.37 -5.98 7.91
CA PHE A 152 12.38 -6.27 8.95
C PHE A 152 12.89 -7.26 10.00
N GLN A 153 13.91 -8.07 9.68
CA GLN A 153 14.44 -9.10 10.58
C GLN A 153 14.78 -8.57 11.99
N PHE A 154 15.29 -7.34 12.09
CA PHE A 154 15.72 -6.76 13.35
C PHE A 154 14.53 -6.48 14.28
N THR A 155 13.40 -6.08 13.70
CA THR A 155 12.16 -5.84 14.43
C THR A 155 11.54 -7.15 14.92
N PHE A 156 11.56 -8.20 14.08
CA PHE A 156 11.17 -9.54 14.50
C PHE A 156 12.05 -10.04 15.65
N ALA A 157 13.37 -10.04 15.48
CA ALA A 157 14.30 -10.50 16.50
C ALA A 157 14.13 -9.75 17.82
N ARG A 158 13.94 -8.42 17.77
CA ARG A 158 13.69 -7.59 18.95
C ARG A 158 12.36 -7.93 19.63
N HIS A 159 11.30 -8.18 18.85
CA HIS A 159 10.00 -8.58 19.40
C HIS A 159 10.07 -9.97 20.04
N MET A 160 10.72 -10.93 19.38
CA MET A 160 10.97 -12.27 19.93
C MET A 160 11.78 -12.22 21.23
N GLN A 161 12.86 -11.42 21.28
CA GLN A 161 13.68 -11.26 22.47
C GLN A 161 12.91 -10.62 23.64
N THR A 162 12.06 -9.62 23.34
CA THR A 162 11.40 -8.80 24.36
C THR A 162 10.12 -9.45 24.89
N TYR A 163 9.35 -10.09 24.01
CA TYR A 163 8.00 -10.60 24.31
C TYR A 163 7.87 -12.12 24.19
N GLY A 164 8.94 -12.82 23.80
CA GLY A 164 8.92 -14.28 23.66
C GLY A 164 8.12 -14.80 22.47
N THR A 165 7.89 -13.95 21.45
CA THR A 165 7.15 -14.35 20.25
C THR A 165 7.82 -15.52 19.54
N THR A 166 7.04 -16.49 19.10
CA THR A 166 7.55 -17.68 18.41
C THR A 166 7.17 -17.67 16.93
N ASN A 167 7.92 -18.41 16.10
CA ASN A 167 7.56 -18.59 14.69
C ASN A 167 6.19 -19.29 14.52
N GLU A 168 5.82 -20.17 15.46
CA GLU A 168 4.49 -20.81 15.49
C GLU A 168 3.36 -19.77 15.63
N GLN A 169 3.55 -18.75 16.49
CA GLN A 169 2.59 -17.65 16.65
C GLN A 169 2.49 -16.79 15.39
N LEU A 170 3.61 -16.52 14.71
CA LEU A 170 3.62 -15.79 13.43
C LEU A 170 2.95 -16.60 12.31
N ALA A 171 3.17 -17.92 12.27
CA ALA A 171 2.54 -18.81 11.31
C ALA A 171 1.00 -18.77 11.37
N HIS A 172 0.41 -18.56 12.56
CA HIS A 172 -1.05 -18.38 12.68
C HIS A 172 -1.57 -17.16 11.90
N VAL A 173 -0.79 -16.08 11.78
CA VAL A 173 -1.14 -14.91 10.95
C VAL A 173 -1.24 -15.35 9.48
N LYS A 174 -0.25 -16.10 9.00
CA LYS A 174 -0.27 -16.65 7.63
C LYS A 174 -1.47 -17.57 7.40
N VAL A 175 -1.76 -18.48 8.33
CA VAL A 175 -2.92 -19.39 8.23
C VAL A 175 -4.22 -18.61 8.10
N ALA A 176 -4.39 -17.54 8.90
CA ALA A 176 -5.55 -16.66 8.80
C ALA A 176 -5.62 -15.97 7.42
N HIS A 177 -4.51 -15.41 6.93
CA HIS A 177 -4.47 -14.73 5.63
C HIS A 177 -4.77 -15.70 4.48
N ALA A 178 -4.19 -16.91 4.51
CA ALA A 178 -4.45 -17.95 3.51
C ALA A 178 -5.93 -18.39 3.52
N LYS A 179 -6.55 -18.52 4.70
CA LYS A 179 -7.98 -18.79 4.82
C LYS A 179 -8.82 -17.71 4.13
N HIS A 180 -8.54 -16.42 4.37
CA HIS A 180 -9.29 -15.34 3.74
C HIS A 180 -9.02 -15.26 2.23
N ALA A 181 -7.76 -15.39 1.81
CA ALA A 181 -7.37 -15.42 0.40
C ALA A 181 -8.04 -16.56 -0.37
N SER A 182 -8.23 -17.74 0.25
CA SER A 182 -8.92 -18.88 -0.37
C SER A 182 -10.37 -18.60 -0.76
N ASN A 183 -11.00 -17.61 -0.13
CA ASN A 183 -12.38 -17.18 -0.44
C ASN A 183 -12.42 -16.00 -1.41
N ASN A 184 -11.27 -15.42 -1.78
CA ASN A 184 -11.20 -14.30 -2.70
C ASN A 184 -10.86 -14.80 -4.11
N PRO A 185 -11.78 -14.73 -5.09
CA PRO A 185 -11.52 -15.18 -6.46
C PRO A 185 -10.40 -14.39 -7.15
N ARG A 186 -10.08 -13.18 -6.67
CA ARG A 186 -9.00 -12.34 -7.19
C ARG A 186 -7.63 -12.67 -6.59
N ALA A 187 -7.57 -13.42 -5.50
CA ALA A 187 -6.29 -13.73 -4.86
C ALA A 187 -5.43 -14.62 -5.77
N TYR A 188 -4.12 -14.30 -5.82
CA TYR A 188 -3.15 -15.07 -6.57
C TYR A 188 -2.97 -16.47 -5.96
N TYR A 189 -2.69 -16.53 -4.65
CA TYR A 189 -2.72 -17.78 -3.89
C TYR A 189 -4.08 -17.97 -3.23
N ARG A 190 -4.69 -19.12 -3.49
CA ARG A 190 -6.00 -19.50 -2.92
C ARG A 190 -5.94 -20.77 -2.10
N GLU A 191 -4.77 -21.39 -2.01
CA GLU A 191 -4.55 -22.57 -1.20
C GLU A 191 -4.50 -22.19 0.28
N ARG A 192 -5.18 -22.99 1.09
CA ARG A 192 -5.06 -22.90 2.55
C ARG A 192 -3.76 -23.58 2.98
N VAL A 193 -3.18 -23.08 4.04
CA VAL A 193 -1.96 -23.63 4.65
C VAL A 193 -2.19 -23.88 6.13
N THR A 194 -1.46 -24.83 6.69
CA THR A 194 -1.39 -25.13 8.12
C THR A 194 -0.19 -24.42 8.76
N VAL A 195 -0.08 -24.47 10.09
CA VAL A 195 1.10 -23.94 10.80
C VAL A 195 2.34 -24.74 10.40
N ASP A 196 2.23 -26.07 10.30
CA ASP A 196 3.33 -26.96 9.91
C ASP A 196 3.83 -26.62 8.50
N ASP A 197 2.92 -26.36 7.54
CA ASP A 197 3.31 -25.93 6.19
C ASP A 197 4.19 -24.67 6.20
N VAL A 198 3.89 -23.71 7.09
CA VAL A 198 4.66 -22.47 7.24
C VAL A 198 6.04 -22.76 7.82
N LEU A 199 6.10 -23.52 8.92
CA LEU A 199 7.34 -23.86 9.62
C LEU A 199 8.26 -24.76 8.79
N ASP A 200 7.70 -25.66 7.99
CA ASP A 200 8.44 -26.54 7.08
C ASP A 200 8.89 -25.82 5.81
N SER A 201 8.29 -24.67 5.49
CA SER A 201 8.74 -23.87 4.37
C SER A 201 10.14 -23.31 4.61
N ARG A 202 10.94 -23.19 3.53
CA ARG A 202 12.34 -22.80 3.64
C ARG A 202 12.50 -21.44 4.34
N TRP A 203 13.57 -21.30 5.11
CA TRP A 203 13.98 -20.01 5.65
C TRP A 203 14.29 -18.99 4.56
N ILE A 204 13.81 -17.75 4.74
CA ILE A 204 14.27 -16.58 3.99
C ILE A 204 15.32 -15.83 4.82
N VAL A 205 14.99 -15.52 6.08
CA VAL A 205 15.90 -14.90 7.03
C VAL A 205 15.70 -15.54 8.41
N LYS A 206 16.74 -16.15 8.98
CA LYS A 206 16.69 -16.68 10.35
C LYS A 206 16.97 -15.58 11.37
N PRO A 207 16.25 -15.52 12.51
CA PRO A 207 15.08 -16.32 12.90
C PRO A 207 13.74 -15.68 12.51
N ALA A 208 13.75 -14.69 11.61
CA ALA A 208 12.66 -13.75 11.41
C ALA A 208 11.50 -14.25 10.55
N CYS A 209 11.78 -14.93 9.43
CA CYS A 209 10.72 -15.34 8.50
C CYS A 209 11.09 -16.55 7.63
N HIS A 210 10.10 -17.42 7.47
CA HIS A 210 10.02 -18.47 6.47
C HIS A 210 9.49 -17.93 5.14
N LEU A 211 9.49 -18.77 4.10
CA LEU A 211 9.00 -18.40 2.77
C LEU A 211 7.53 -17.99 2.82
N LEU A 212 6.70 -18.74 3.55
CA LEU A 212 5.26 -18.48 3.60
C LEU A 212 4.90 -17.23 4.41
N ASP A 213 5.81 -16.74 5.26
CA ASP A 213 5.67 -15.46 5.95
C ASP A 213 5.88 -14.25 5.01
N CYS A 214 6.49 -14.46 3.85
CA CYS A 214 6.75 -13.39 2.89
C CYS A 214 5.60 -13.24 1.88
N CYS A 215 5.15 -12.01 1.64
CA CYS A 215 4.16 -11.74 0.61
C CYS A 215 4.70 -12.05 -0.81
N VAL A 216 3.78 -12.27 -1.73
CA VAL A 216 4.09 -12.51 -3.15
C VAL A 216 4.07 -11.22 -3.95
N GLU A 217 5.13 -10.96 -4.72
CA GLU A 217 5.06 -9.93 -5.75
C GLU A 217 4.17 -10.38 -6.91
N THR A 218 3.32 -9.45 -7.35
CA THR A 218 2.43 -9.61 -8.50
C THR A 218 2.55 -8.40 -9.42
N ASP A 219 2.17 -8.60 -10.67
CA ASP A 219 1.95 -7.57 -11.67
C ASP A 219 0.46 -7.23 -11.63
N ASN A 220 0.12 -5.98 -11.29
CA ASN A 220 -1.26 -5.51 -11.22
C ASN A 220 -1.33 -3.97 -11.23
N ALA A 221 -2.55 -3.46 -11.37
CA ALA A 221 -2.89 -2.08 -11.06
C ALA A 221 -4.20 -1.98 -10.29
N THR A 222 -4.29 -0.98 -9.43
CA THR A 222 -5.47 -0.64 -8.65
C THR A 222 -5.73 0.87 -8.68
N CYS A 223 -6.99 1.26 -8.59
CA CYS A 223 -7.44 2.63 -8.55
C CYS A 223 -8.67 2.76 -7.64
N VAL A 224 -8.73 3.85 -6.87
CA VAL A 224 -9.92 4.29 -6.17
C VAL A 224 -10.24 5.74 -6.55
N ILE A 225 -11.52 6.08 -6.62
CA ILE A 225 -11.97 7.44 -6.92
C ILE A 225 -12.49 8.10 -5.64
N VAL A 226 -11.97 9.28 -5.33
CA VAL A 226 -12.36 10.11 -4.18
C VAL A 226 -13.09 11.36 -4.66
N THR A 227 -14.24 11.68 -4.06
CA THR A 227 -14.97 12.92 -4.31
C THR A 227 -15.69 13.41 -3.04
N SER A 228 -16.36 14.56 -3.12
CA SER A 228 -17.17 15.10 -2.02
C SER A 228 -18.39 14.21 -1.74
N ALA A 229 -18.81 14.17 -0.48
CA ALA A 229 -20.03 13.48 -0.07
C ALA A 229 -21.29 14.03 -0.76
N ASP A 230 -21.26 15.27 -1.22
CA ASP A 230 -22.35 15.89 -1.96
C ASP A 230 -22.49 15.31 -3.36
N ARG A 231 -21.38 15.24 -4.10
CA ARG A 231 -21.35 14.62 -5.43
C ARG A 231 -21.58 13.11 -5.38
N ALA A 232 -21.07 12.45 -4.34
CA ALA A 232 -21.19 11.01 -4.19
C ALA A 232 -22.64 10.49 -4.14
N ARG A 233 -23.62 11.32 -3.74
CA ARG A 233 -25.03 10.92 -3.63
C ARG A 233 -25.67 10.56 -4.96
N ASP A 234 -25.17 11.12 -6.05
CA ASP A 234 -25.71 10.93 -7.39
C ASP A 234 -24.95 9.87 -8.20
N LEU A 235 -23.95 9.22 -7.60
CA LEU A 235 -23.10 8.22 -8.26
C LEU A 235 -23.62 6.80 -8.09
N ARG A 236 -23.09 5.90 -8.92
CA ARG A 236 -23.65 4.55 -9.12
C ARG A 236 -23.57 3.66 -7.87
N GLN A 237 -22.48 3.77 -7.11
CA GLN A 237 -22.23 2.93 -5.94
C GLN A 237 -22.69 3.60 -4.65
N ARG A 238 -23.00 2.77 -3.64
CA ARG A 238 -23.17 3.26 -2.27
C ARG A 238 -21.84 3.88 -1.81
N PRO A 239 -21.80 5.18 -1.43
CA PRO A 239 -20.56 5.84 -1.06
C PRO A 239 -19.90 5.22 0.18
N ALA A 240 -18.58 5.05 0.13
CA ALA A 240 -17.77 4.69 1.30
C ALA A 240 -17.18 5.96 1.92
N TYR A 241 -17.81 6.44 2.98
CA TYR A 241 -17.42 7.67 3.68
C TYR A 241 -16.05 7.54 4.35
N ILE A 242 -15.21 8.56 4.16
CA ILE A 242 -13.90 8.65 4.80
C ILE A 242 -14.08 9.40 6.13
N MET A 243 -14.10 8.64 7.23
CA MET A 243 -14.27 9.22 8.57
C MET A 243 -13.01 9.96 9.05
N SER A 244 -11.83 9.43 8.71
CA SER A 244 -10.54 10.07 8.99
C SER A 244 -9.43 9.46 8.14
N VAL A 245 -8.39 10.26 7.88
CA VAL A 245 -7.15 9.83 7.24
C VAL A 245 -5.95 10.43 7.98
N VAL A 246 -4.88 9.66 8.10
CA VAL A 246 -3.60 10.13 8.67
C VAL A 246 -2.47 9.59 7.82
N GLY A 247 -1.92 10.44 6.96
CA GLY A 247 -0.79 10.14 6.08
C GLY A 247 0.56 10.21 6.78
N ARG A 248 1.43 9.22 6.55
CA ARG A 248 2.87 9.31 6.89
C ARG A 248 3.17 9.79 8.32
N ALA A 249 2.43 9.28 9.29
CA ALA A 249 2.80 9.48 10.69
C ALA A 249 4.14 8.79 10.97
N ASN A 250 4.98 9.42 11.79
CA ASN A 250 6.28 8.88 12.19
C ASN A 250 6.41 8.77 13.70
N LYS A 251 7.34 7.92 14.14
CA LYS A 251 7.80 7.87 15.53
C LYS A 251 8.86 8.96 15.74
N PRO A 252 8.94 9.59 16.93
CA PRO A 252 10.05 10.47 17.28
C PRO A 252 11.42 9.75 17.20
N TYR A 253 12.47 10.48 16.82
CA TYR A 253 13.86 9.99 16.76
C TYR A 253 14.06 8.78 15.83
N GLN A 254 13.22 8.66 14.79
CA GLN A 254 13.22 7.52 13.88
C GLN A 254 14.24 7.69 12.76
N ASP A 255 15.19 6.76 12.69
CA ASP A 255 15.80 6.33 11.43
C ASP A 255 14.79 5.40 10.71
N PRO A 256 14.38 5.71 9.46
CA PRO A 256 13.47 4.87 8.68
C PRO A 256 13.89 3.40 8.59
N LEU A 257 15.20 3.11 8.61
CA LEU A 257 15.75 1.76 8.53
C LEU A 257 16.08 1.14 9.90
N ALA A 258 16.00 1.91 10.99
CA ALA A 258 16.40 1.48 12.32
C ALA A 258 15.34 1.70 13.41
N HIS A 259 14.06 1.58 13.06
CA HIS A 259 12.91 1.76 13.98
C HIS A 259 12.90 0.84 15.21
N TYR A 260 13.74 -0.20 15.22
CA TYR A 260 13.96 -1.12 16.34
C TYR A 260 14.97 -0.60 17.38
N GLN A 261 15.74 0.45 17.09
CA GLN A 261 16.80 0.96 17.98
C GLN A 261 16.26 1.77 19.16
N CYS A 262 15.05 2.34 19.04
CA CYS A 262 14.44 3.14 20.09
C CYS A 262 13.25 2.40 20.69
N ASP A 263 13.23 2.23 22.01
CA ASP A 263 12.09 1.63 22.70
C ASP A 263 10.94 2.66 22.91
N PRO A 264 9.68 2.18 23.00
CA PRO A 264 9.25 0.80 22.79
C PRO A 264 8.99 0.49 21.30
N ILE A 265 9.31 -0.74 20.88
CA ILE A 265 9.11 -1.22 19.50
C ILE A 265 7.64 -1.36 19.10
N THR A 266 6.73 -1.38 20.08
CA THR A 266 5.27 -1.42 19.89
C THR A 266 4.67 -0.06 19.58
N ARG A 267 5.43 1.04 19.71
CA ARG A 267 4.98 2.40 19.39
C ARG A 267 5.60 2.87 18.08
N GLN A 268 5.05 2.41 16.97
CA GLN A 268 5.43 2.84 15.62
C GLN A 268 4.41 3.83 15.03
N ALA A 269 4.55 4.15 13.74
CA ALA A 269 3.65 5.06 13.01
C ALA A 269 2.16 4.83 13.31
N GLY A 270 1.71 3.57 13.33
CA GLY A 270 0.32 3.21 13.64
C GLY A 270 -0.16 3.62 15.04
N TYR A 271 0.73 3.61 16.06
CA TYR A 271 0.37 4.05 17.41
C TYR A 271 0.09 5.57 17.47
N TYR A 272 0.91 6.36 16.78
CA TYR A 272 0.75 7.81 16.76
C TYR A 272 -0.38 8.23 15.80
N GLY A 273 -0.38 7.67 14.58
CA GLY A 273 -1.38 7.96 13.57
C GLY A 273 -2.78 7.46 13.95
N GLY A 274 -2.88 6.26 14.53
CA GLY A 274 -4.15 5.69 14.98
C GLY A 274 -4.88 6.58 15.98
N ARG A 275 -4.17 7.18 16.95
CA ARG A 275 -4.78 8.11 17.93
C ARG A 275 -5.40 9.33 17.28
N ILE A 276 -4.74 9.87 16.26
CA ILE A 276 -5.27 11.00 15.48
C ILE A 276 -6.48 10.53 14.67
N ALA A 277 -6.37 9.36 14.02
CA ALA A 277 -7.41 8.81 13.17
C ALA A 277 -8.70 8.51 13.95
N PHE A 278 -8.62 7.77 15.06
CA PHE A 278 -9.75 7.43 15.92
C PHE A 278 -10.42 8.69 16.49
N ARG A 279 -9.61 9.63 17.02
CA ARG A 279 -10.14 10.90 17.55
C ARG A 279 -10.87 11.72 16.47
N ASN A 280 -10.30 11.83 15.28
CA ASN A 280 -10.90 12.60 14.18
C ASN A 280 -12.16 11.91 13.63
N ALA A 281 -12.18 10.57 13.60
CA ALA A 281 -13.36 9.78 13.22
C ALA A 281 -14.44 9.78 14.32
N GLY A 282 -14.08 10.07 15.58
CA GLY A 282 -14.99 10.02 16.72
C GLY A 282 -15.48 8.59 17.01
N VAL A 283 -14.60 7.60 16.85
CA VAL A 283 -14.86 6.18 17.14
C VAL A 283 -13.69 5.59 17.93
N GLU A 284 -13.94 4.47 18.58
CA GLU A 284 -12.96 3.71 19.36
C GLU A 284 -12.53 2.43 18.62
N PRO A 285 -11.40 1.79 19.00
CA PRO A 285 -10.99 0.52 18.40
C PRO A 285 -12.07 -0.57 18.47
N ALA A 286 -12.91 -0.56 19.51
CA ALA A 286 -14.02 -1.49 19.68
C ALA A 286 -15.15 -1.32 18.65
N ASP A 287 -15.24 -0.16 17.99
CA ASP A 287 -16.23 0.10 16.95
C ASP A 287 -15.83 -0.46 15.58
N ILE A 288 -14.57 -0.91 15.43
CA ILE A 288 -14.04 -1.39 14.15
C ILE A 288 -14.42 -2.84 13.92
N GLN A 289 -15.24 -3.07 12.89
CA GLN A 289 -15.77 -4.40 12.54
C GLN A 289 -14.85 -5.19 11.61
N LEU A 290 -13.99 -4.51 10.84
CA LEU A 290 -13.09 -5.10 9.86
C LEU A 290 -11.79 -4.29 9.81
N THR A 291 -10.67 -4.96 9.62
CA THR A 291 -9.36 -4.32 9.42
C THR A 291 -8.64 -4.90 8.20
N GLY A 292 -7.89 -4.04 7.51
CA GLY A 292 -6.91 -4.41 6.49
C GLY A 292 -5.53 -3.88 6.91
N CYS A 293 -4.82 -4.64 7.73
CA CYS A 293 -3.46 -4.28 8.17
C CYS A 293 -2.44 -4.61 7.08
N TYR A 294 -1.48 -3.72 6.85
CA TYR A 294 -0.41 -3.95 5.88
C TYR A 294 0.48 -5.12 6.34
N ASP A 295 0.52 -6.20 5.54
CA ASP A 295 1.02 -7.52 5.92
C ASP A 295 2.06 -8.10 4.94
N ALA A 296 2.99 -7.26 4.47
CA ALA A 296 4.06 -7.74 3.58
C ALA A 296 4.90 -8.88 4.19
N PHE A 297 4.97 -8.92 5.53
CA PHE A 297 5.46 -10.02 6.35
C PHE A 297 4.45 -10.23 7.50
N THR A 298 4.25 -11.48 7.94
CA THR A 298 3.39 -11.83 9.10
C THR A 298 3.84 -11.15 10.38
#